data_AF-A0A7C3EVQ4-F1
#
_entry.id   AF-A0A7C3EVQ4-F1
#
_cell.length_a   1.000
_cell.length_b   1.000
_cell.length_c   1.000
_cell.angle_alpha   90.00
_cell.angle_beta   90.00
_cell.angle_gamma   90.00
#
_symmetry.space_group_name_H-M   'P 1'
#
loop_
_entity.id
_entity.type
_entity.pdbx_description
1 polymer ?
#
loop_
_entity_poly.entity_id
_entity_poly.type
_entity_poly.pdbx_seq_one_letter_code
_entity_poly.pdbx_strand_id
1 'polypeptide(L)'
;DHSSTSSIMPQKKNAVTAEMIRAKAGEAVGSFNAIAIVMKGLPLAYNLDMQDATPPLWRACESAALSLRVAADLVRKLKFNSSRLNKAVREDFSVATELADLLVREGGLPFRSSHRIVGSIVRDLVSASTTLSEVPAEKLCEMIEEKAGVRIPPASVAAAVDPARNVADKPTRGGPAPAEIARMAKEQRSAVSAALSALDSFKRKEAEKRSLLRFALRSL
;
A
#
# COMPACT_ATOMS: atom_id res chain seq x y z
N ASP A 1 22.10 -0.58 5.88
CA ASP A 1 21.77 0.81 6.27
C ASP A 1 20.43 0.91 6.98
N HIS A 2 19.31 0.43 6.41
CA HIS A 2 17.98 0.51 7.08
C HIS A 2 17.61 -0.70 7.95
N SER A 3 18.60 -1.47 8.37
CA SER A 3 18.40 -2.69 9.15
C SER A 3 19.55 -2.88 10.11
N SER A 4 19.28 -3.41 11.29
CA SER A 4 20.29 -3.84 12.25
C SER A 4 20.33 -5.36 12.37
N THR A 5 21.44 -5.87 12.88
CA THR A 5 21.53 -7.27 13.31
C THR A 5 21.12 -7.42 14.78
N SER A 6 20.80 -8.64 15.19
CA SER A 6 20.67 -8.96 16.61
C SER A 6 22.05 -9.18 17.23
N SER A 7 22.20 -8.85 18.51
CA SER A 7 23.43 -9.15 19.26
C SER A 7 23.69 -10.66 19.43
N ILE A 8 22.65 -11.50 19.36
CA ILE A 8 22.76 -12.96 19.55
C ILE A 8 22.53 -13.76 18.26
N MET A 9 21.71 -13.26 17.33
CA MET A 9 21.39 -13.96 16.08
C MET A 9 22.04 -13.25 14.87
N PRO A 10 23.20 -13.71 14.38
CA PRO A 10 23.95 -13.03 13.32
C PRO A 10 23.21 -13.00 11.97
N GLN A 11 22.32 -13.96 11.71
CA GLN A 11 21.50 -14.02 10.51
C GLN A 11 20.28 -13.08 10.54
N LYS A 12 19.90 -12.55 11.72
CA LYS A 12 18.66 -11.80 11.89
C LYS A 12 18.84 -10.37 11.40
N LYS A 13 18.14 -10.01 10.32
CA LYS A 13 18.07 -8.63 9.80
C LYS A 13 16.77 -7.96 10.24
N ASN A 14 16.84 -7.07 11.22
CA ASN A 14 15.68 -6.38 11.78
C ASN A 14 15.31 -5.14 10.97
N ALA A 15 14.01 -4.87 10.81
CA ALA A 15 13.50 -3.70 10.09
C ALA A 15 13.43 -2.44 10.99
N VAL A 16 14.51 -2.17 11.74
CA VAL A 16 14.55 -1.14 12.79
C VAL A 16 14.13 0.24 12.31
N THR A 17 14.46 0.60 11.08
CA THR A 17 14.05 1.88 10.51
C THR A 17 12.53 1.99 10.41
N ALA A 18 11.86 0.95 9.91
CA ALA A 18 10.40 0.93 9.82
C ALA A 18 9.75 0.88 11.21
N GLU A 19 10.34 0.14 12.15
CA GLU A 19 9.89 0.10 13.55
C GLU A 19 9.95 1.49 14.20
N MET A 20 11.05 2.21 13.98
CA MET A 20 11.24 3.54 14.55
C MET A 20 10.27 4.57 13.94
N ILE A 21 10.08 4.55 12.61
CA ILE A 21 9.07 5.39 11.94
C ILE A 21 7.68 5.10 12.52
N ARG A 22 7.34 3.83 12.72
CA ARG A 22 6.05 3.45 13.32
C ARG A 22 5.92 3.96 14.76
N ALA A 23 6.98 3.93 15.56
CA ALA A 23 6.96 4.50 16.91
C ALA A 23 6.72 6.02 16.89
N LYS A 24 7.27 6.74 15.91
CA LYS A 24 7.05 8.19 15.77
C LYS A 24 5.62 8.59 15.43
N ALA A 25 4.79 7.67 14.91
CA ALA A 25 3.36 7.92 14.79
C ALA A 25 2.70 8.15 16.18
N GLY A 26 3.13 7.42 17.21
CA GLY A 26 2.64 7.61 18.57
C GLY A 26 3.00 8.98 19.15
N GLU A 27 4.19 9.49 18.82
CA GLU A 27 4.62 10.83 19.21
C GLU A 27 3.73 11.92 18.58
N ALA A 28 3.40 11.79 17.28
CA ALA A 28 2.50 12.72 16.61
C ALA A 28 1.09 12.73 17.24
N VAL A 29 0.55 11.54 17.57
CA VAL A 29 -0.75 11.42 18.25
C VAL A 29 -0.71 12.02 19.65
N GLY A 30 0.36 11.75 20.41
CA GLY A 30 0.56 12.32 21.75
C GLY A 30 0.65 13.84 21.73
N SER A 31 1.43 14.40 20.79
CA SER A 31 1.52 15.85 20.58
C SER A 31 0.17 16.46 20.22
N PHE A 32 -0.58 15.85 19.30
CA PHE A 32 -1.92 16.31 18.96
C PHE A 32 -2.85 16.32 20.18
N ASN A 33 -2.87 15.24 20.97
CA ASN A 33 -3.69 15.17 22.17
C ASN A 33 -3.30 16.25 23.20
N ALA A 34 -2.00 16.45 23.44
CA ALA A 34 -1.53 17.52 24.33
C ALA A 34 -2.02 18.90 23.88
N ILE A 35 -1.86 19.23 22.59
CA ILE A 35 -2.35 20.49 22.01
C ILE A 35 -3.86 20.61 22.16
N ALA A 36 -4.61 19.57 21.80
CA ALA A 36 -6.07 19.58 21.86
C ALA A 36 -6.58 19.81 23.30
N ILE A 37 -5.91 19.24 24.30
CA ILE A 37 -6.27 19.43 25.71
C ILE A 37 -5.89 20.82 26.22
N VAL A 38 -4.73 21.37 25.85
CA VAL A 38 -4.36 22.76 26.18
C VAL A 38 -5.40 23.74 25.64
N MET A 39 -5.86 23.52 24.40
CA MET A 39 -6.82 24.41 23.75
C MET A 39 -8.27 24.22 24.24
N LYS A 40 -8.57 23.11 24.93
CA LYS A 40 -9.94 22.74 25.28
C LYS A 40 -10.52 23.68 26.34
N GLY A 41 -11.58 24.39 25.97
CA GLY A 41 -12.37 25.19 26.91
C GLY A 41 -11.77 26.54 27.27
N LEU A 42 -10.75 27.00 26.54
CA LEU A 42 -10.23 28.35 26.70
C LEU A 42 -11.28 29.37 26.24
N PRO A 43 -11.55 30.43 27.02
CA PRO A 43 -12.39 31.53 26.56
C PRO A 43 -11.69 32.33 25.47
N LEU A 44 -12.43 33.07 24.66
CA LEU A 44 -11.83 34.08 23.79
C LEU A 44 -11.31 35.25 24.66
N ALA A 45 -10.19 35.90 24.33
CA ALA A 45 -9.33 35.78 23.15
C ALA A 45 -8.00 35.05 23.42
N TYR A 46 -6.88 35.77 23.55
CA TYR A 46 -5.57 35.16 23.83
C TYR A 46 -5.46 34.75 25.30
N ASN A 47 -5.05 33.50 25.54
CA ASN A 47 -4.75 32.97 26.87
C ASN A 47 -3.28 32.52 26.90
N LEU A 48 -2.59 32.70 28.02
CA LEU A 48 -1.17 32.36 28.14
C LEU A 48 -0.93 30.85 28.01
N ASP A 49 -1.92 30.03 28.36
CA ASP A 49 -1.98 28.57 28.17
C ASP A 49 -1.63 28.15 26.74
N MET A 50 -2.00 28.97 25.74
CA MET A 50 -1.71 28.70 24.33
C MET A 50 -0.21 28.55 24.02
N GLN A 51 0.68 29.09 24.88
CA GLN A 51 2.12 28.91 24.72
C GLN A 51 2.54 27.44 24.85
N ASP A 52 1.86 26.66 25.69
CA ASP A 52 2.16 25.24 25.92
C ASP A 52 1.75 24.34 24.75
N ALA A 53 0.93 24.84 23.81
CA ALA A 53 0.62 24.14 22.56
C ALA A 53 1.78 24.19 21.55
N THR A 54 2.69 25.15 21.67
CA THR A 54 3.75 25.38 20.68
C THR A 54 4.88 24.33 20.72
N PRO A 55 5.45 23.96 21.89
CA PRO A 55 6.47 22.91 21.95
C PRO A 55 6.03 21.53 21.40
N PRO A 56 4.85 20.97 21.75
CA PRO A 56 4.42 19.69 21.20
C PRO A 56 4.15 19.75 19.70
N LEU A 57 3.71 20.90 19.18
CA LEU A 57 3.53 21.12 17.74
C LEU A 57 4.86 21.02 17.00
N TRP A 58 5.88 21.77 17.45
CA TRP A 58 7.20 21.73 16.81
C TRP A 58 7.83 20.34 16.86
N ARG A 59 7.74 19.66 18.01
CA ARG A 59 8.21 18.29 18.17
C ARG A 59 7.57 17.35 17.14
N ALA A 60 6.24 17.41 16.98
CA ALA A 60 5.53 16.58 16.01
C ALA A 60 5.97 16.88 14.57
N CYS A 61 6.09 18.16 14.21
CA CYS A 61 6.52 18.58 12.87
C CYS A 61 7.94 18.11 12.53
N GLU A 62 8.89 18.27 13.45
CA GLU A 62 10.28 17.84 13.26
C GLU A 62 10.39 16.32 13.14
N SER A 63 9.72 15.61 14.03
CA SER A 63 9.68 14.14 14.07
C SER A 63 9.06 13.56 12.80
N ALA A 64 7.95 14.15 12.32
CA ALA A 64 7.31 13.77 11.07
C ALA A 64 8.23 14.05 9.86
N ALA A 65 8.86 15.21 9.80
CA ALA A 65 9.77 15.58 8.70
C ALA A 65 10.98 14.63 8.62
N LEU A 66 11.59 14.29 9.76
CA LEU A 66 12.67 13.30 9.83
C LEU A 66 12.19 11.91 9.42
N SER A 67 11.05 11.47 9.96
CA SER A 67 10.47 10.16 9.65
C SER A 67 10.17 10.01 8.15
N LEU A 68 9.64 11.05 7.50
CA LEU A 68 9.37 11.06 6.06
C LEU A 68 10.66 10.99 5.23
N ARG A 69 11.72 11.70 5.62
CA ARG A 69 13.02 11.63 4.93
C ARG A 69 13.60 10.22 5.00
N VAL A 70 13.55 9.61 6.19
CA VAL A 70 14.05 8.26 6.41
C VAL A 70 13.18 7.22 5.68
N ALA A 71 11.85 7.37 5.68
CA ALA A 71 10.94 6.52 4.94
C ALA A 71 11.19 6.59 3.42
N ALA A 72 11.42 7.80 2.88
CA ALA A 72 11.74 7.98 1.47
C ALA A 72 13.05 7.28 1.07
N ASP A 73 14.09 7.35 1.92
CA ASP A 73 15.35 6.64 1.65
C ASP A 73 15.19 5.12 1.77
N LEU A 74 14.42 4.65 2.76
CA LEU A 74 14.06 3.24 2.92
C LEU A 74 13.39 2.71 1.64
N VAL A 75 12.32 3.36 1.17
CA VAL A 75 11.57 2.95 -0.03
C VAL A 75 12.46 2.95 -1.27
N ARG A 76 13.32 3.98 -1.44
CA ARG A 76 14.27 4.06 -2.55
C ARG A 76 15.23 2.88 -2.62
N LYS A 77 15.59 2.31 -1.47
CA LYS A 77 16.59 1.23 -1.35
C LYS A 77 15.95 -0.16 -1.18
N LEU A 78 14.62 -0.28 -1.22
CA LEU A 78 13.95 -1.58 -1.16
C LEU A 78 14.38 -2.47 -2.33
N LYS A 79 14.66 -3.74 -2.03
CA LYS A 79 14.93 -4.78 -3.01
C LYS A 79 13.87 -5.85 -2.88
N PHE A 80 13.11 -6.07 -3.95
CA PHE A 80 12.09 -7.10 -4.00
C PHE A 80 12.70 -8.41 -4.49
N ASN A 81 12.37 -9.51 -3.83
CA ASN A 81 12.72 -10.85 -4.30
C ASN A 81 11.62 -11.33 -5.26
N SER A 82 11.73 -10.97 -6.54
CA SER A 82 10.71 -11.26 -7.54
C SER A 82 10.44 -12.75 -7.71
N SER A 83 11.46 -13.62 -7.58
CA SER A 83 11.26 -15.07 -7.67
C SER A 83 10.45 -15.60 -6.50
N ARG A 84 10.72 -15.13 -5.28
CA ARG A 84 9.91 -15.49 -4.10
C ARG A 84 8.48 -14.97 -4.21
N LEU A 85 8.28 -13.74 -4.72
CA LEU A 85 6.93 -13.18 -4.92
C LEU A 85 6.14 -13.98 -5.97
N ASN A 86 6.78 -14.32 -7.09
CA ASN A 86 6.17 -15.15 -8.14
C ASN A 86 5.86 -16.57 -7.65
N LYS A 87 6.70 -17.12 -6.77
CA LYS A 87 6.44 -18.42 -6.14
C LYS A 87 5.25 -18.33 -5.18
N ALA A 88 5.25 -17.34 -4.28
CA ALA A 88 4.21 -17.18 -3.27
C ALA A 88 2.80 -17.04 -3.88
N VAL A 89 2.64 -16.24 -4.94
CA VAL A 89 1.33 -16.04 -5.59
C VAL A 89 0.81 -17.30 -6.31
N ARG A 90 1.69 -18.25 -6.64
CA ARG A 90 1.30 -19.55 -7.21
C ARG A 90 0.94 -20.55 -6.12
N GLU A 91 1.37 -20.32 -4.90
CA GLU A 91 1.15 -21.19 -3.73
C GLU A 91 -0.03 -20.77 -2.85
N ASP A 92 -0.54 -19.53 -2.98
CA ASP A 92 -1.48 -18.92 -2.03
C ASP A 92 -2.97 -19.00 -2.40
N PHE A 93 -3.32 -19.78 -3.45
CA PHE A 93 -4.70 -19.93 -3.98
C PHE A 93 -5.43 -18.62 -4.29
N SER A 94 -4.73 -17.48 -4.37
CA SER A 94 -5.35 -16.16 -4.61
C SER A 94 -6.14 -16.09 -5.92
N VAL A 95 -5.75 -16.89 -6.93
CA VAL A 95 -6.44 -17.04 -8.22
C VAL A 95 -7.78 -17.78 -8.15
N ALA A 96 -8.12 -18.42 -7.02
CA ALA A 96 -9.40 -19.11 -6.85
C ALA A 96 -10.61 -18.20 -7.05
N THR A 97 -10.49 -16.92 -6.70
CA THR A 97 -11.58 -15.94 -6.88
C THR A 97 -11.91 -15.77 -8.36
N GLU A 98 -10.89 -15.68 -9.21
CA GLU A 98 -11.09 -15.53 -10.66
C GLU A 98 -11.63 -16.81 -11.29
N LEU A 99 -11.25 -17.98 -10.77
CA LEU A 99 -11.89 -19.23 -11.18
C LEU A 99 -13.38 -19.26 -10.82
N ALA A 100 -13.77 -18.70 -9.67
CA ALA A 100 -15.18 -18.59 -9.31
C ALA A 100 -15.93 -17.59 -10.22
N ASP A 101 -15.31 -16.45 -10.53
CA ASP A 101 -15.85 -15.46 -11.47
C ASP A 101 -15.98 -16.06 -12.89
N LEU A 102 -15.04 -16.89 -13.32
CA LEU A 102 -15.11 -17.61 -14.59
C LEU A 102 -16.34 -18.51 -14.65
N LEU A 103 -16.64 -19.27 -13.59
CA LEU A 103 -17.83 -20.12 -13.52
C LEU A 103 -19.14 -19.30 -13.57
N VAL A 104 -19.13 -18.06 -13.08
CA VAL A 104 -20.28 -17.15 -13.25
C VAL A 104 -20.39 -16.70 -14.69
N ARG A 105 -19.30 -16.19 -15.28
CA ARG A 105 -19.29 -15.57 -16.62
C ARG A 105 -19.55 -16.58 -17.74
N GLU A 106 -18.87 -17.72 -17.71
CA GLU A 106 -18.93 -18.73 -18.77
C GLU A 106 -19.81 -19.92 -18.40
N GLY A 107 -19.90 -20.26 -17.12
CA GLY A 107 -20.74 -21.36 -16.64
C GLY A 107 -22.19 -20.96 -16.33
N GLY A 108 -22.51 -19.66 -16.26
CA GLY A 108 -23.85 -19.16 -15.95
C GLY A 108 -24.31 -19.49 -14.51
N LEU A 109 -23.39 -19.87 -13.62
CA LEU A 109 -23.71 -20.26 -12.26
C LEU A 109 -23.86 -19.03 -11.34
N PRO A 110 -24.76 -19.07 -10.34
CA PRO A 110 -24.77 -18.04 -9.29
C PRO A 110 -23.44 -18.02 -8.54
N PHE A 111 -22.92 -16.82 -8.22
CA PHE A 111 -21.61 -16.66 -7.56
C PHE A 111 -21.48 -17.50 -6.28
N ARG A 112 -22.54 -17.59 -5.47
CA ARG A 112 -22.54 -18.43 -4.24
C ARG A 112 -22.26 -19.90 -4.55
N SER A 113 -22.81 -20.42 -5.64
CA SER A 113 -22.56 -21.79 -6.10
C SER A 113 -21.14 -21.93 -6.62
N SER A 114 -20.69 -21.00 -7.48
CA SER A 114 -19.31 -20.96 -8.01
C SER A 114 -18.27 -20.95 -6.90
N HIS A 115 -18.45 -20.08 -5.89
CA HIS A 115 -17.57 -20.00 -4.73
C HIS A 115 -17.54 -21.30 -3.92
N ARG A 116 -18.68 -21.99 -3.75
CA ARG A 116 -18.72 -23.30 -3.06
C ARG A 116 -18.00 -24.39 -3.83
N ILE A 117 -18.19 -24.42 -5.16
CA ILE A 117 -17.56 -25.39 -6.06
C ILE A 117 -16.04 -25.20 -6.04
N VAL A 118 -15.56 -23.98 -6.29
CA VAL A 118 -14.12 -23.67 -6.27
C VAL A 118 -13.55 -23.92 -4.89
N GLY A 119 -14.26 -23.56 -3.81
CA GLY A 119 -13.85 -23.88 -2.45
C GLY A 119 -13.72 -25.39 -2.20
N SER A 120 -14.50 -26.24 -2.87
CA SER A 120 -14.31 -27.69 -2.83
C SER A 120 -13.07 -28.13 -3.59
N ILE A 121 -12.84 -27.58 -4.78
CA ILE A 121 -11.64 -27.89 -5.58
C ILE A 121 -10.39 -27.51 -4.78
N VAL A 122 -10.35 -26.31 -4.19
CA VAL A 122 -9.23 -25.86 -3.36
C VAL A 122 -9.00 -26.80 -2.17
N ARG A 123 -10.05 -27.27 -1.49
CA ARG A 123 -9.89 -28.26 -0.41
C ARG A 123 -9.24 -29.56 -0.90
N ASP A 124 -9.69 -30.08 -2.04
CA ASP A 124 -9.13 -31.31 -2.61
C ASP A 124 -7.65 -31.13 -2.96
N LEU A 125 -7.26 -29.97 -3.51
CA LEU A 125 -5.87 -29.63 -3.85
C LEU A 125 -4.99 -29.45 -2.60
N VAL A 126 -5.51 -28.80 -1.56
CA VAL A 126 -4.80 -28.68 -0.26
C VAL A 126 -4.55 -30.07 0.33
N SER A 127 -5.55 -30.96 0.31
CA SER A 127 -5.38 -32.35 0.76
C SER A 127 -4.36 -33.12 -0.07
N ALA A 128 -4.24 -32.81 -1.37
CA ALA A 128 -3.24 -33.37 -2.27
C ALA A 128 -1.87 -32.66 -2.22
N SER A 129 -1.69 -31.65 -1.35
CA SER A 129 -0.46 -30.83 -1.29
C SER A 129 -0.06 -30.22 -2.64
N THR A 130 -1.04 -29.78 -3.42
CA THR A 130 -0.84 -29.08 -4.71
C THR A 130 -1.68 -27.82 -4.79
N THR A 131 -1.53 -27.04 -5.86
CA THR A 131 -2.13 -25.72 -6.03
C THR A 131 -2.87 -25.60 -7.37
N LEU A 132 -3.71 -24.57 -7.50
CA LEU A 132 -4.41 -24.29 -8.77
C LEU A 132 -3.43 -23.99 -9.93
N SER A 133 -2.23 -23.50 -9.64
CA SER A 133 -1.21 -23.19 -10.64
C SER A 133 -0.37 -24.40 -11.07
N GLU A 134 -0.37 -25.49 -10.31
CA GLU A 134 0.41 -26.71 -10.57
C GLU A 134 -0.40 -27.79 -11.30
N VAL A 135 -1.73 -27.74 -11.17
CA VAL A 135 -2.62 -28.70 -11.82
C VAL A 135 -2.84 -28.30 -13.28
N PRO A 136 -2.69 -29.23 -14.24
CA PRO A 136 -3.02 -28.97 -15.65
C PRO A 136 -4.46 -28.49 -15.81
N ALA A 137 -4.68 -27.55 -16.72
CA ALA A 137 -5.98 -26.93 -16.93
C ALA A 137 -7.05 -27.96 -17.32
N GLU A 138 -6.68 -29.02 -18.03
CA GLU A 138 -7.55 -30.14 -18.40
C GLU A 138 -8.09 -30.84 -17.16
N LYS A 139 -7.23 -31.08 -16.15
CA LYS A 139 -7.65 -31.73 -14.92
C LYS A 139 -8.57 -30.83 -14.09
N LEU A 140 -8.30 -29.52 -14.07
CA LEU A 140 -9.20 -28.55 -13.45
C LEU A 140 -10.55 -28.51 -14.16
N CYS A 141 -10.59 -28.62 -15.49
CA CYS A 141 -11.84 -28.72 -16.25
C CYS A 141 -12.64 -29.95 -15.86
N GLU A 142 -12.00 -31.12 -15.74
CA GLU A 142 -12.66 -32.35 -15.28
C GLU A 142 -13.28 -32.17 -13.88
N MET A 143 -12.53 -31.59 -12.94
CA MET A 143 -13.01 -31.34 -11.58
C MET A 143 -14.19 -30.34 -11.56
N ILE A 144 -14.16 -29.35 -12.45
CA ILE A 144 -15.26 -28.39 -12.62
C ILE A 144 -16.47 -29.12 -13.20
N GLU A 145 -16.32 -29.90 -14.26
CA GLU A 145 -17.43 -30.62 -14.90
C GLU A 145 -18.09 -31.60 -13.91
N GLU A 146 -17.28 -32.34 -13.14
CA GLU A 146 -17.76 -33.26 -12.10
C GLU A 146 -18.56 -32.55 -10.99
N LYS A 147 -18.07 -31.41 -10.49
CA LYS A 147 -18.66 -30.72 -9.33
C LYS A 147 -19.75 -29.71 -9.68
N ALA A 148 -19.70 -29.17 -10.89
CA ALA A 148 -20.53 -28.05 -11.33
C ALA A 148 -21.53 -28.43 -12.43
N GLY A 149 -21.30 -29.55 -13.14
CA GLY A 149 -22.11 -29.96 -14.28
C GLY A 149 -21.99 -29.02 -15.49
N VAL A 150 -20.96 -28.16 -15.52
CA VAL A 150 -20.69 -27.23 -16.62
C VAL A 150 -19.32 -27.50 -17.21
N ARG A 151 -19.20 -27.41 -18.54
CA ARG A 151 -17.95 -27.61 -19.25
C ARG A 151 -17.39 -26.27 -19.70
N ILE A 152 -16.22 -25.93 -19.16
CA ILE A 152 -15.48 -24.71 -19.50
C ILE A 152 -14.26 -25.10 -20.36
N PRO A 153 -13.89 -24.33 -21.38
CA PRO A 153 -12.70 -24.61 -22.18
C PRO A 153 -11.41 -24.60 -21.33
N PRO A 154 -10.46 -25.52 -21.56
CA PRO A 154 -9.16 -25.52 -20.86
C PRO A 154 -8.40 -24.19 -20.98
N ALA A 155 -8.52 -23.51 -22.13
CA ALA A 155 -7.92 -22.19 -22.33
C ALA A 155 -8.45 -21.14 -21.33
N SER A 156 -9.76 -21.12 -21.07
CA SER A 156 -10.36 -20.17 -20.11
C SER A 156 -9.94 -20.48 -18.68
N VAL A 157 -9.90 -21.77 -18.31
CA VAL A 157 -9.44 -22.21 -16.99
C VAL A 157 -7.96 -21.89 -16.77
N ALA A 158 -7.11 -22.17 -17.77
CA ALA A 158 -5.69 -21.83 -17.73
C ALA A 158 -5.46 -20.31 -17.53
N ALA A 159 -6.24 -19.47 -18.22
CA ALA A 159 -6.18 -18.03 -18.06
C ALA A 159 -6.62 -17.58 -16.65
N ALA A 160 -7.70 -18.17 -16.11
CA ALA A 160 -8.22 -17.82 -14.80
C ALA A 160 -7.29 -18.22 -13.64
N VAL A 161 -6.46 -19.27 -13.80
CA VAL A 161 -5.48 -19.67 -12.78
C VAL A 161 -4.09 -19.07 -12.98
N ASP A 162 -3.87 -18.28 -14.05
CA ASP A 162 -2.63 -17.54 -14.26
C ASP A 162 -2.65 -16.20 -13.48
N PRO A 163 -1.78 -16.01 -12.47
CA PRO A 163 -1.72 -14.78 -11.70
C PRO A 163 -1.43 -13.53 -12.56
N ALA A 164 -0.66 -13.65 -13.63
CA ALA A 164 -0.32 -12.50 -14.48
C ALA A 164 -1.55 -12.02 -15.28
N ARG A 165 -2.35 -12.96 -15.79
CA ARG A 165 -3.63 -12.68 -16.47
C ARG A 165 -4.64 -12.07 -15.52
N ASN A 166 -4.78 -12.67 -14.34
CA ASN A 166 -5.60 -12.14 -13.24
C ASN A 166 -5.36 -10.65 -12.95
N VAL A 167 -4.11 -10.22 -12.97
CA VAL A 167 -3.75 -8.82 -12.77
C VAL A 167 -4.08 -7.98 -14.00
N ALA A 168 -3.73 -8.46 -15.19
CA ALA A 168 -3.95 -7.74 -16.45
C ALA A 168 -5.44 -7.52 -16.77
N ASP A 169 -6.28 -8.50 -16.44
CA ASP A 169 -7.71 -8.53 -16.81
C ASP A 169 -8.60 -7.75 -15.84
N LYS A 170 -8.00 -6.98 -14.90
CA LYS A 170 -8.70 -6.10 -13.96
C LYS A 170 -8.41 -4.62 -14.27
N PRO A 171 -8.90 -4.07 -15.41
CA PRO A 171 -8.62 -2.70 -15.87
C PRO A 171 -9.48 -1.63 -15.19
N THR A 172 -10.23 -1.99 -14.15
CA THR A 172 -11.09 -1.05 -13.43
C THR A 172 -10.26 0.07 -12.81
N ARG A 173 -10.88 1.24 -12.62
CA ARG A 173 -10.21 2.38 -11.98
C ARG A 173 -9.72 1.99 -10.58
N GLY A 174 -8.43 2.19 -10.31
CA GLY A 174 -7.77 1.75 -9.08
C GLY A 174 -7.37 0.27 -9.05
N GLY A 175 -7.58 -0.47 -10.15
CA GLY A 175 -7.23 -1.87 -10.30
C GLY A 175 -5.73 -2.11 -10.50
N PRO A 176 -5.29 -3.37 -10.43
CA PRO A 176 -3.88 -3.75 -10.48
C PRO A 176 -3.33 -3.85 -11.92
N ALA A 177 -4.17 -3.70 -12.95
CA ALA A 177 -3.76 -3.86 -14.35
C ALA A 177 -2.61 -2.89 -14.71
N PRO A 178 -1.60 -3.33 -15.47
CA PRO A 178 -0.42 -2.50 -15.78
C PRO A 178 -0.75 -1.14 -16.39
N ALA A 179 -1.77 -1.08 -17.26
CA ALA A 179 -2.22 0.16 -17.88
C ALA A 179 -2.80 1.14 -16.83
N GLU A 180 -3.58 0.64 -15.88
CA GLU A 180 -4.17 1.46 -14.81
C GLU A 180 -3.11 1.92 -13.80
N ILE A 181 -2.19 1.03 -13.42
CA ILE A 181 -1.04 1.40 -12.58
C ILE A 181 -0.19 2.48 -13.24
N ALA A 182 0.07 2.39 -14.55
CA ALA A 182 0.78 3.42 -15.29
C ALA A 182 0.02 4.76 -15.30
N ARG A 183 -1.31 4.73 -15.49
CA ARG A 183 -2.16 5.92 -15.40
C ARG A 183 -2.09 6.57 -14.02
N MET A 184 -2.26 5.79 -12.95
CA MET A 184 -2.18 6.25 -11.57
C MET A 184 -0.79 6.82 -11.25
N ALA A 185 0.29 6.17 -11.69
CA ALA A 185 1.65 6.66 -11.50
C ALA A 185 1.87 8.01 -12.19
N LYS A 186 1.34 8.21 -13.40
CA LYS A 186 1.39 9.50 -14.11
C LYS A 186 0.63 10.59 -13.36
N GLU A 187 -0.56 10.27 -12.84
CA GLU A 187 -1.37 11.18 -12.04
C GLU A 187 -0.62 11.62 -10.77
N GLN A 188 -0.03 10.68 -10.03
CA GLN A 188 0.75 10.97 -8.84
C GLN A 188 2.00 11.82 -9.14
N ARG A 189 2.72 11.55 -10.24
CA ARG A 189 3.85 12.39 -10.67
C ARG A 189 3.42 13.82 -10.97
N SER A 190 2.25 13.99 -11.59
CA SER A 190 1.69 15.31 -11.89
C SER A 190 1.32 16.06 -10.62
N ALA A 191 0.69 15.39 -9.64
CA ALA A 191 0.38 15.96 -8.34
C ALA A 191 1.64 16.39 -7.57
N VAL A 192 2.70 15.58 -7.59
CA VAL A 192 3.99 15.93 -6.98
C VAL A 192 4.60 17.16 -7.66
N SER A 193 4.57 17.24 -8.99
CA SER A 193 5.08 18.39 -9.73
C SER A 193 4.32 19.68 -9.39
N ALA A 194 3.00 19.61 -9.28
CA ALA A 194 2.17 20.74 -8.86
C ALA A 194 2.50 21.17 -7.42
N ALA A 195 2.66 20.23 -6.49
CA ALA A 195 3.01 20.51 -5.10
C ALA A 195 4.40 21.17 -4.97
N LEU A 196 5.39 20.70 -5.74
CA LEU A 196 6.73 21.31 -5.78
C LEU A 196 6.66 22.74 -6.33
N SER A 197 5.89 22.97 -7.39
CA SER A 197 5.72 24.30 -7.96
C SER A 197 5.07 25.27 -6.97
N ALA A 198 4.07 24.81 -6.21
CA ALA A 198 3.43 25.58 -5.14
C ALA A 198 4.43 25.90 -4.01
N LEU A 199 5.25 24.92 -3.62
CA LEU A 199 6.29 25.11 -2.61
C LEU A 199 7.36 26.14 -3.06
N ASP A 200 7.78 26.11 -4.32
CA ASP A 200 8.75 27.06 -4.85
C ASP A 200 8.18 28.48 -4.96
N SER A 201 6.88 28.61 -5.26
CA SER A 201 6.17 29.88 -5.18
C SER A 201 6.17 30.42 -3.74
N PHE A 202 5.87 29.56 -2.76
CA PHE A 202 5.88 29.95 -1.35
C PHE A 202 7.26 30.40 -0.88
N LYS A 203 8.31 29.63 -1.18
CA LYS A 203 9.70 29.97 -0.83
C LYS A 203 10.16 31.29 -1.44
N ARG A 204 9.77 31.57 -2.69
CA ARG A 204 10.08 32.86 -3.34
C ARG A 204 9.43 34.03 -2.60
N LYS A 205 8.14 33.93 -2.27
CA LYS A 205 7.42 34.95 -1.49
C LYS A 205 8.04 35.15 -0.11
N GLU A 206 8.46 34.07 0.56
CA GLU A 206 9.14 34.15 1.85
C GLU A 206 10.49 34.89 1.72
N ALA A 207 11.29 34.54 0.72
CA ALA A 207 12.59 35.16 0.47
C ALA A 207 12.48 36.66 0.16
N GLU A 208 11.50 37.04 -0.65
CA GLU A 208 11.19 38.44 -0.97
C GLU A 208 10.81 39.23 0.30
N LYS A 209 9.88 38.71 1.10
CA LYS A 209 9.48 39.34 2.37
C LYS A 209 10.64 39.47 3.35
N ARG A 210 11.49 38.44 3.46
CA ARG A 210 12.72 38.51 4.27
C ARG A 210 13.68 39.57 3.76
N SER A 211 13.79 39.75 2.45
CA SER A 211 14.61 40.81 1.84
C SER A 211 14.09 42.20 2.17
N LEU A 212 12.78 42.43 1.99
CA LEU A 212 12.12 43.69 2.33
C LEU A 212 12.27 44.05 3.81
N LEU A 213 12.09 43.07 4.70
CA LEU A 213 12.29 43.26 6.14
C LEU A 213 13.74 43.68 6.45
N ARG A 214 14.74 43.01 5.85
CA ARG A 214 16.16 43.37 6.02
C ARG A 214 16.47 44.77 5.48
N PHE A 215 15.84 45.17 4.40
CA PHE A 215 15.99 46.53 3.87
C PHE A 215 15.42 47.56 4.85
N ALA A 216 14.18 47.37 5.31
CA ALA A 216 13.53 48.27 6.26
C ALA A 216 14.34 48.43 7.57
N LEU A 217 14.88 47.32 8.10
CA LEU A 217 15.71 47.34 9.32
C LEU A 217 17.05 48.07 9.14
N ARG A 218 17.58 48.17 7.92
CA ARG A 218 18.81 48.93 7.64
C ARG A 218 18.56 50.43 7.43
N SER A 219 17.30 50.81 7.19
CA SER A 219 16.88 52.19 6.99
C SER A 219 16.41 52.87 8.28
N LEU A 220 16.39 52.14 9.39
CA LEU A 220 16.19 52.62 10.77
C LEU A 220 17.53 52.86 11.44
#